data_AF-A0A5C8B329-F1
#
_entry.id   AF-A0A5C8B329-F1
#
_cell.length_a   1.000
_cell.length_b   1.000
_cell.length_c   1.000
_cell.angle_alpha   90.00
_cell.angle_beta   90.00
_cell.angle_gamma   90.00
#
_symmetry.space_group_name_H-M   'P 1'
#
loop_
_entity.id
_entity.type
_entity.pdbx_description
1 polymer ?
#
loop_
_entity_poly.entity_id
_entity_poly.type
_entity_poly.pdbx_seq_one_letter_code
_entity_poly.pdbx_strand_id
1 'polypeptide(L)' 'MMRCKEYIFKLTSGQLAEAEWPERFWAAQHRLICRHCRAFSANDARLSEILSRYQDRLTQPDEPPRRPDGSSTPP' A
#
# COMPACT_ATOMS: atom_id res chain seq x y z
N MET A 1 5.91 25.53 -6.15
CA MET A 1 4.49 25.21 -6.44
C MET A 1 4.46 24.05 -7.44
N MET A 2 4.06 22.86 -6.99
CA MET A 2 4.07 21.63 -7.80
C MET A 2 2.84 21.53 -8.71
N ARG A 3 2.99 20.97 -9.91
CA ARG A 3 1.88 20.74 -10.84
C ARG A 3 1.20 19.39 -10.57
N CYS A 4 -0.09 19.24 -10.91
CA CYS A 4 -0.80 17.97 -10.73
C CYS A 4 -0.10 16.78 -11.41
N LYS A 5 0.40 16.97 -12.64
CA LYS A 5 1.11 15.93 -13.39
C LYS A 5 2.38 15.47 -12.67
N GLU A 6 3.15 16.41 -12.13
CA GLU A 6 4.38 16.12 -11.38
C GLU A 6 4.06 15.39 -10.08
N TYR A 7 3.03 15.85 -9.36
CA TYR A 7 2.57 15.21 -8.13
C TYR A 7 2.14 13.77 -8.36
N ILE A 8 1.27 13.52 -9.36
CA ILE A 8 0.77 12.18 -9.67
C ILE A 8 1.93 11.27 -10.05
N PHE A 9 2.82 11.72 -10.95
CA PHE A 9 3.97 10.92 -11.35
C PHE A 9 4.86 10.54 -10.17
N LYS A 10 5.20 11.51 -9.30
CA LYS A 10 6.06 11.28 -8.13
C LYS A 10 5.39 10.40 -7.08
N LEU A 11 4.07 10.51 -6.93
CA LEU A 11 3.29 9.66 -6.03
C LEU A 11 3.29 8.21 -6.53
N THR A 12 2.87 7.98 -7.78
CA THR A 12 2.68 6.61 -8.31
C THR A 12 4.00 5.88 -8.58
N SER A 13 5.08 6.61 -8.81
CA SER A 13 6.42 6.03 -8.98
C SER A 13 7.15 5.75 -7.66
N GLY A 14 6.57 6.12 -6.51
CA GLY A 14 7.24 5.98 -5.21
C GLY A 14 8.32 7.03 -4.93
N GLN A 15 8.68 7.88 -5.90
CA GLN A 15 9.68 8.93 -5.73
C GLN A 15 9.38 9.87 -4.57
N LEU A 16 8.11 10.07 -4.23
CA LEU A 16 7.72 10.92 -3.11
C LEU A 16 8.09 10.34 -1.73
N ALA A 17 8.18 9.01 -1.61
CA ALA A 17 8.60 8.37 -0.37
C ALA A 17 10.10 8.55 -0.11
N GLU A 18 10.89 8.59 -1.19
CA GLU A 18 12.35 8.77 -1.17
C GLU A 18 12.78 10.25 -1.30
N ALA A 19 11.83 11.16 -1.51
CA ALA A 19 12.12 12.57 -1.74
C ALA A 19 12.60 13.30 -0.48
N GLU A 20 13.48 14.28 -0.69
CA GLU A 20 13.97 15.19 0.36
C GLU A 20 12.85 16.07 0.95
N TRP A 21 13.07 16.55 2.17
CA TRP A 21 12.09 17.34 2.94
C TRP A 21 11.38 18.47 2.18
N PRO A 22 12.09 19.32 1.39
CA PRO A 22 11.43 20.41 0.68
C PRO A 22 10.42 19.92 -0.35
N GLU A 23 10.72 18.82 -1.02
CA GLU A 23 9.88 18.26 -2.06
C GLU A 23 8.62 17.60 -1.47
N ARG A 24 8.79 16.90 -0.34
CA ARG A 24 7.66 16.36 0.44
C ARG A 24 6.74 17.48 0.92
N PHE A 25 7.29 18.61 1.35
CA PHE A 25 6.51 19.79 1.75
C PHE A 25 5.67 20.34 0.58
N TRP A 26 6.26 20.53 -0.60
CA TRP A 26 5.53 21.03 -1.76
C TRP A 26 4.43 20.07 -2.21
N ALA A 27 4.66 18.76 -2.16
CA ALA A 27 3.64 17.76 -2.46
C ALA A 27 2.50 17.76 -1.42
N ALA A 28 2.83 17.89 -0.13
CA ALA A 28 1.83 18.01 0.93
C ALA A 28 0.98 19.28 0.75
N GLN A 29 1.60 20.43 0.48
CA GLN A 29 0.90 21.67 0.15
C GLN A 29 -0.03 21.48 -1.06
N HIS A 30 0.46 20.86 -2.14
CA HIS A 30 -0.33 20.61 -3.34
C HIS A 30 -1.57 19.73 -3.05
N ARG A 31 -1.39 18.66 -2.26
CA ARG A 31 -2.49 17.78 -1.83
C ARG A 31 -3.53 18.52 -0.97
N LEU A 32 -3.11 19.49 -0.17
CA LEU A 32 -4.04 20.29 0.66
C LEU A 32 -4.92 21.22 -0.19
N ILE A 33 -4.36 21.87 -1.20
CA ILE A 33 -5.08 22.85 -2.02
C ILE A 33 -5.83 22.22 -3.20
N CYS A 34 -5.36 21.10 -3.74
CA CYS A 34 -5.93 20.47 -4.93
C CYS A 34 -6.87 19.32 -4.55
N ARG A 35 -8.17 19.55 -4.65
CA ARG A 35 -9.21 18.53 -4.40
C ARG A 35 -9.02 17.27 -5.26
N HIS A 36 -8.62 17.42 -6.51
CA HIS A 36 -8.44 16.29 -7.43
C HIS A 36 -7.30 15.38 -6.96
N CYS A 37 -6.12 15.95 -6.69
CA CYS A 37 -4.96 15.20 -6.21
C CYS A 37 -5.20 14.61 -4.82
N ARG A 38 -5.99 15.27 -3.97
CA ARG A 38 -6.42 14.73 -2.68
C ARG A 38 -7.25 13.46 -2.84
N ALA A 39 -8.24 13.48 -3.72
CA ALA A 39 -9.07 12.31 -4.02
C ALA A 39 -8.26 11.19 -4.68
N PHE A 40 -7.37 11.55 -5.62
CA PHE A 40 -6.46 10.61 -6.26
C PHE A 40 -5.61 9.87 -5.21
N SER A 41 -4.95 10.58 -4.30
CA SER A 41 -4.12 9.94 -3.26
C SER A 41 -4.90 9.06 -2.29
N ALA A 42 -6.16 9.40 -1.99
CA ALA A 42 -7.00 8.53 -1.17
C ALA A 42 -7.35 7.23 -1.90
N ASN A 43 -7.64 7.32 -3.21
CA ASN A 43 -7.95 6.16 -4.04
C ASN A 43 -6.71 5.28 -4.27
N ASP A 44 -5.57 5.90 -4.55
CA ASP A 44 -4.29 5.23 -4.74
C ASP A 44 -3.89 4.42 -3.50
N ALA A 45 -3.95 5.04 -2.31
CA ALA A 45 -3.68 4.35 -1.05
C ALA A 45 -4.61 3.14 -0.82
N ARG A 46 -5.91 3.30 -1.12
CA ARG A 46 -6.89 2.21 -1.00
C ARG A 46 -6.60 1.08 -1.99
N LEU A 47 -6.18 1.41 -3.21
CA LEU A 47 -5.82 0.42 -4.22
C LEU A 47 -4.56 -0.35 -3.81
N SER A 48 -3.52 0.35 -3.32
CA SER A 48 -2.30 -0.27 -2.79
C SER A 48 -2.60 -1.25 -1.66
N GLU A 49 -3.51 -0.89 -0.75
CA GLU A 49 -3.94 -1.78 0.34
C GLU A 49 -4.62 -3.04 -0.18
N ILE A 50 -5.53 -2.93 -1.14
CA ILE A 50 -6.21 -4.07 -1.76
C ILE A 50 -5.19 -5.00 -2.43
N LEU A 51 -4.24 -4.43 -3.19
CA LEU A 51 -3.20 -5.19 -3.86
C LEU A 51 -2.25 -5.88 -2.88
N SER A 52 -1.87 -5.20 -1.79
CA SER A 52 -1.05 -5.77 -0.72
C SER A 52 -1.73 -7.00 -0.11
N ARG A 53 -3.00 -6.87 0.29
CA ARG A 53 -3.77 -7.99 0.86
C ARG A 53 -3.92 -9.16 -0.11
N TYR A 54 -4.03 -8.86 -1.40
CA TYR A 54 -4.07 -9.89 -2.44
C TYR A 54 -2.74 -10.61 -2.58
N GLN A 55 -1.62 -9.88 -2.59
CA GLN A 55 -0.27 -10.47 -2.58
C GLN A 55 -0.02 -11.31 -1.33
N ASP A 56 -0.45 -10.85 -0.16
CA ASP A 56 -0.31 -11.59 1.11
C ASP A 56 -1.03 -12.95 1.03
N ARG A 57 -2.23 -12.99 0.45
CA ARG A 57 -2.98 -14.24 0.22
C ARG A 57 -2.27 -15.19 -0.75
N LEU A 58 -1.66 -14.66 -1.80
CA LEU A 58 -0.92 -15.48 -2.76
C LEU A 58 0.40 -16.02 -2.19
N THR A 59 0.98 -15.32 -1.22
CA THR A 59 2.29 -15.65 -0.63
C THR A 59 2.14 -16.46 0.66
N GLN A 60 0.92 -16.60 1.19
CA GLN A 60 0.68 -17.46 2.34
C GLN A 60 0.99 -18.92 1.96
N PRO A 61 1.97 -19.56 2.62
CA PRO A 61 2.20 -20.98 2.42
C PRO A 61 0.96 -21.73 2.91
N ASP A 62 0.50 -22.71 2.13
CA ASP A 62 -0.55 -23.63 2.57
C ASP A 62 -0.16 -24.19 3.95
N GLU A 63 -1.01 -23.93 4.95
CA GLU A 63 -0.82 -24.49 6.28
C GLU A 63 -0.80 -26.02 6.14
N PRO A 64 0.28 -26.71 6.54
CA PRO A 64 0.34 -28.16 6.39
C PRO A 64 -0.84 -28.77 7.15
N PRO A 65 -1.54 -29.77 6.56
CA PRO A 65 -2.72 -30.36 7.18
C PRO A 65 -2.36 -30.85 8.57
N ARG A 66 -3.04 -30.29 9.58
CA ARG A 66 -2.92 -30.71 10.97
C ARG A 66 -3.26 -32.20 11.02
N ARG A 67 -2.25 -33.05 11.21
CA ARG A 67 -2.49 -34.48 11.41
C ARG A 67 -3.40 -34.60 12.64
N PRO A 68 -4.55 -35.29 12.55
CA PRO A 68 -5.29 -35.61 13.76
C PRO A 68 -4.34 -36.45 14.63
N ASP A 69 -4.09 -35.98 15.85
CA ASP A 69 -3.26 -36.68 16.83
C ASP A 69 -3.87 -38.06 17.06
N GLY A 70 -3.33 -39.04 16.35
CA GLY A 70 -3.61 -40.45 16.55
C GLY A 70 -3.00 -40.87 17.88
N SER A 71 -3.74 -40.68 18.97
CA SER A 71 -3.51 -41.36 20.23
C SER A 71 -4.78 -42.09 20.68
N SER A 72 -5.14 -43.11 19.91
CA SER A 72 -5.77 -44.29 20.47
C SER A 72 -4.65 -45.27 20.83
N THR A 73 -4.59 -45.71 22.09
CA THR A 73 -4.46 -47.13 22.50
C THR A 73 -4.62 -47.25 24.04
N PRO A 74 -5.37 -48.25 24.55
CA PRO A 74 -5.75 -48.42 25.95
C PRO A 74 -4.76 -49.31 26.75
N PRO A 75 -4.95 -49.42 28.07
CA PRO A 75 -5.23 -50.74 28.66
C PRO A 75 -6.49 -50.79 29.54
#